data_AF-A0A914G1P2-F1
#
_entry.id   AF-A0A914G1P2-F1
#
_cell.length_a   1.000
_cell.length_b   1.000
_cell.length_c   1.000
_cell.angle_alpha   90.00
_cell.angle_beta   90.00
_cell.angle_gamma   90.00
#
_symmetry.space_group_name_H-M   'P 1'
#
loop_
_entity.id
_entity.type
_entity.pdbx_description
1 polymer ?
#
loop_
_entity_poly.entity_id
_entity_poly.type
_entity_poly.pdbx_seq_one_letter_code
_entity_poly.pdbx_strand_id
1 'polypeptide(L)'
;MENNQHNNFINHCRILQLLGRGGDRLKDIFRHRWLIYSKLNSDILKWENDEKSGSNLLKLCPPETSHEIKEKLKNGFIDLWDITATNIAIQVVSKEIKILGGNNNNKEDSNIKSLRKARNEITHNGKFEFSDEEFLEEWDNLADIVVKLGDNESDIKELKQSLMKIGQIPDIPIPDSNEKSEFVKLKTMAKNVFKVGIF
;
A
#
# COMPACT_ATOMS: atom_id res chain seq x y z
N MET A 1 10.25 -4.62 -30.38
CA MET A 1 9.21 -3.79 -29.72
C MET A 1 8.56 -4.50 -28.52
N GLU A 2 8.50 -5.84 -28.45
CA GLU A 2 7.91 -6.58 -27.31
C GLU A 2 8.69 -6.45 -25.98
N ASN A 3 10.02 -6.28 -26.01
CA ASN A 3 10.84 -6.16 -24.78
C ASN A 3 10.56 -4.88 -23.96
N ASN A 4 10.24 -3.75 -24.59
CA ASN A 4 10.01 -2.49 -23.87
C ASN A 4 8.71 -2.50 -23.08
N GLN A 5 7.63 -3.06 -23.64
CA GLN A 5 6.34 -3.16 -22.93
C GLN A 5 6.43 -4.13 -21.73
N HIS A 6 7.23 -5.19 -21.86
CA HIS A 6 7.45 -6.13 -20.76
C HIS A 6 8.17 -5.46 -19.59
N ASN A 7 9.25 -4.73 -19.86
CA ASN A 7 9.98 -3.98 -18.82
C ASN A 7 9.11 -2.90 -18.18
N ASN A 8 8.31 -2.19 -18.97
CA ASN A 8 7.46 -1.13 -18.42
C ASN A 8 6.38 -1.65 -17.47
N PHE A 9 5.83 -2.84 -17.74
CA PHE A 9 4.89 -3.51 -16.85
C PHE A 9 5.58 -4.03 -15.58
N ILE A 10 6.79 -4.58 -15.70
CA ILE A 10 7.59 -4.99 -14.52
C ILE A 10 7.84 -3.78 -13.61
N ASN A 11 8.21 -2.63 -14.19
CA ASN A 11 8.41 -1.39 -13.44
C ASN A 11 7.14 -0.96 -12.68
N HIS A 12 5.97 -1.05 -13.30
CA HIS A 12 4.70 -0.83 -12.61
C HIS A 12 4.50 -1.77 -11.41
N CYS A 13 4.74 -3.08 -11.58
CA CYS A 13 4.66 -4.04 -10.48
C CYS A 13 5.63 -3.71 -9.34
N ARG A 14 6.85 -3.25 -9.64
CA ARG A 14 7.83 -2.83 -8.63
C ARG A 14 7.32 -1.64 -7.81
N ILE A 15 6.71 -0.64 -8.47
CA ILE A 15 6.07 0.49 -7.79
C ILE A 15 4.93 0.04 -6.88
N LEU A 16 4.09 -0.89 -7.34
CA LEU A 16 3.02 -1.46 -6.51
C LEU A 16 3.54 -2.17 -5.26
N GLN A 17 4.70 -2.84 -5.34
CA GLN A 17 5.32 -3.45 -4.16
C GLN A 17 5.78 -2.41 -3.14
N LEU A 18 6.37 -1.30 -3.59
CA LEU A 18 6.75 -0.20 -2.70
C LEU A 18 5.51 0.48 -2.07
N LEU A 19 4.42 0.62 -2.83
CA LEU A 19 3.13 1.07 -2.28
C LEU A 19 2.63 0.12 -1.20
N GLY A 20 2.71 -1.20 -1.43
CA GLY A 20 2.34 -2.22 -0.44
C GLY A 20 3.10 -2.04 0.88
N ARG A 21 4.43 -1.85 0.80
CA ARG A 21 5.27 -1.55 1.96
C ARG A 21 4.86 -0.25 2.66
N GLY A 22 4.53 0.80 1.90
CA GLY A 22 3.94 2.03 2.44
C GLY A 22 2.61 1.78 3.17
N GLY A 23 1.76 0.90 2.63
CA GLY A 23 0.53 0.44 3.27
C GLY A 23 0.77 -0.21 4.62
N ASP A 24 1.79 -1.06 4.74
CA ASP A 24 2.15 -1.69 6.01
C ASP A 24 2.63 -0.66 7.05
N ARG A 25 3.35 0.38 6.63
CA ARG A 25 3.70 1.50 7.52
C ARG A 25 2.46 2.25 8.02
N LEU A 26 1.44 2.43 7.18
CA LEU A 26 0.17 3.01 7.62
C LEU A 26 -0.52 2.12 8.67
N LYS A 27 -0.49 0.79 8.51
CA LYS A 27 -1.07 -0.14 9.48
C LYS A 27 -0.37 -0.01 10.84
N ASP A 28 0.95 0.13 10.86
CA ASP A 28 1.72 0.36 12.09
C ASP A 28 1.37 1.70 12.76
N ILE A 29 1.24 2.77 11.96
CA ILE A 29 0.80 4.08 12.46
C ILE A 29 -0.62 3.98 13.04
N PHE A 30 -1.55 3.28 12.39
CA PHE A 30 -2.88 3.05 12.92
C PHE A 30 -2.83 2.34 14.27
N ARG A 31 -2.09 1.21 14.38
CA ARG A 31 -1.96 0.46 15.63
C ARG A 31 -1.43 1.35 16.75
N HIS A 32 -0.43 2.18 16.46
CA HIS A 32 0.12 3.13 17.42
C HIS A 32 -0.90 4.19 17.86
N ARG A 33 -1.63 4.79 16.91
CA ARG A 33 -2.67 5.78 17.21
C ARG A 33 -3.83 5.17 17.97
N TRP A 34 -4.27 3.95 17.63
CA TRP A 34 -5.30 3.25 18.39
C TRP A 34 -4.87 3.00 19.84
N LEU A 35 -3.61 2.61 20.05
CA LEU A 35 -3.08 2.45 21.40
C LEU A 35 -3.13 3.76 22.20
N ILE A 36 -2.76 4.90 21.60
CA ILE A 36 -2.90 6.22 22.23
C ILE A 36 -4.38 6.50 22.55
N TYR A 37 -5.27 6.31 21.58
CA TYR A 37 -6.69 6.54 21.75
C TYR A 37 -7.30 5.70 22.89
N SER A 38 -7.01 4.40 22.96
CA SER A 38 -7.45 3.51 24.05
C SER A 38 -6.92 3.90 25.43
N LYS A 39 -5.77 4.60 25.50
CA LYS A 39 -5.25 5.12 26.77
C LYS A 39 -5.95 6.40 27.21
N LEU A 40 -6.40 7.21 26.26
CA LEU A 40 -7.16 8.44 26.51
C LEU A 40 -8.64 8.17 26.76
N ASN A 41 -9.18 7.07 26.23
CA ASN A 41 -10.57 6.67 26.37
C ASN A 41 -10.67 5.25 27.00
N SER A 42 -10.95 5.20 28.31
CA SER A 42 -11.00 3.95 29.08
C SER A 42 -12.07 2.96 28.62
N ASP A 43 -13.09 3.43 27.90
CA ASP A 43 -14.19 2.59 27.42
C ASP A 43 -13.82 1.83 26.14
N ILE A 44 -12.69 2.18 25.51
CA ILE A 44 -12.20 1.55 24.29
C ILE A 44 -11.08 0.57 24.62
N LEU A 45 -11.28 -0.69 24.26
CA LEU A 45 -10.27 -1.74 24.41
C LEU A 45 -9.14 -1.58 23.40
N LYS A 46 -8.01 -2.24 23.69
CA LYS A 46 -6.90 -2.39 22.75
C LYS A 46 -7.39 -3.08 21.47
N TRP A 47 -6.68 -2.82 20.37
CA TRP A 47 -7.00 -3.45 19.09
C TRP A 47 -6.61 -4.93 19.11
N GLU A 48 -7.57 -5.82 18.84
CA GLU A 48 -7.37 -7.28 18.91
C GLU A 48 -7.44 -7.97 17.53
N ASN A 49 -7.52 -7.21 16.44
CA ASN A 49 -7.72 -7.72 15.07
C ASN A 49 -8.95 -8.64 14.95
N ASP A 50 -10.11 -8.13 15.36
CA ASP A 50 -11.38 -8.85 15.35
C ASP A 50 -12.55 -7.94 14.97
N GLU A 51 -13.70 -8.55 14.64
CA GLU A 51 -14.90 -7.80 14.23
C GLU A 51 -15.39 -6.83 15.32
N LYS A 52 -15.12 -7.13 16.59
CA LYS A 52 -15.47 -6.25 17.71
C LYS A 52 -14.64 -4.95 17.68
N SER A 53 -13.33 -5.05 17.46
CA SER A 53 -12.44 -3.89 17.28
C SER A 53 -12.85 -3.07 16.07
N GLY A 54 -13.12 -3.73 14.94
CA GLY A 54 -13.62 -3.09 13.71
C GLY A 54 -14.95 -2.37 13.91
N SER A 55 -15.90 -2.99 14.59
CA SER A 55 -17.20 -2.41 14.92
C SER A 55 -17.08 -1.17 15.84
N ASN A 56 -16.12 -1.16 16.76
CA ASN A 56 -15.85 0.02 17.60
C ASN A 56 -15.27 1.17 16.78
N LEU A 57 -14.35 0.90 15.86
CA LEU A 57 -13.84 1.90 14.94
C LEU A 57 -14.97 2.48 14.06
N LEU A 58 -15.89 1.65 13.56
CA LEU A 58 -16.98 2.10 12.71
C LEU A 58 -17.93 3.10 13.36
N LYS A 59 -18.12 3.02 14.69
CA LYS A 59 -18.93 4.01 15.43
C LYS A 59 -18.36 5.43 15.34
N LEU A 60 -17.06 5.54 15.06
CA LEU A 60 -16.34 6.80 14.93
C LEU A 60 -16.27 7.29 13.46
N CYS A 61 -16.59 6.43 12.50
CA CYS A 61 -16.52 6.77 11.09
C CYS A 61 -17.61 7.77 10.69
N PRO A 62 -17.30 8.77 9.84
CA PRO A 62 -18.30 9.68 9.30
C PRO A 62 -19.41 8.94 8.54
N PRO A 63 -20.67 9.40 8.62
CA PRO A 63 -21.81 8.79 7.92
C PRO A 63 -21.58 8.61 6.42
N GLU A 64 -20.89 9.56 5.79
CA GLU A 64 -20.55 9.61 4.37
C GLU A 64 -19.48 8.59 3.92
N THR A 65 -18.84 7.88 4.86
CA THR A 65 -17.89 6.81 4.51
C THR A 65 -18.61 5.74 3.68
N SER A 66 -18.02 5.35 2.55
CA SER A 66 -18.65 4.42 1.61
C SER A 66 -18.91 3.05 2.25
N HIS A 67 -19.94 2.35 1.76
CA HIS A 67 -20.31 1.02 2.25
C HIS A 67 -19.15 0.02 2.13
N GLU A 68 -18.42 0.03 1.01
CA GLU A 68 -17.27 -0.86 0.79
C GLU A 68 -16.19 -0.68 1.85
N ILE A 69 -15.83 0.57 2.18
CA ILE A 69 -14.84 0.85 3.22
C ILE A 69 -15.37 0.45 4.59
N LYS A 70 -16.66 0.70 4.87
CA LYS A 70 -17.26 0.29 6.15
C LYS A 70 -17.18 -1.22 6.35
N GLU A 71 -17.49 -2.02 5.33
CA GLU A 71 -17.39 -3.49 5.42
C GLU A 71 -15.95 -3.96 5.64
N LYS A 72 -14.98 -3.35 4.93
CA LYS A 72 -13.54 -3.63 5.15
C LYS A 72 -13.11 -3.31 6.59
N LEU A 73 -13.52 -2.15 7.13
CA LEU A 73 -13.15 -1.76 8.49
C LEU A 73 -13.89 -2.59 9.56
N LYS A 74 -15.13 -3.00 9.28
CA LYS A 74 -15.96 -3.79 10.20
C LYS A 74 -15.30 -5.09 10.62
N ASN A 75 -14.64 -5.77 9.68
CA ASN A 75 -14.03 -7.07 9.92
C ASN A 75 -12.89 -6.99 10.98
N GLY A 76 -12.31 -5.81 11.18
CA GLY A 76 -11.23 -5.54 12.13
C GLY A 76 -9.88 -6.20 11.82
N PHE A 77 -9.74 -6.95 10.73
CA PHE A 77 -8.49 -7.59 10.34
C PHE A 77 -7.61 -6.60 9.56
N ILE A 78 -6.80 -5.84 10.29
CA ILE A 78 -5.99 -4.74 9.73
C ILE A 78 -5.09 -5.15 8.57
N ASP A 79 -4.61 -6.39 8.56
CA ASP A 79 -3.68 -6.86 7.52
C ASP A 79 -4.38 -6.99 6.16
N LEU A 80 -5.72 -7.10 6.15
CA LEU A 80 -6.57 -7.12 4.96
C LEU A 80 -7.01 -5.72 4.53
N TRP A 81 -6.54 -4.67 5.18
CA TRP A 81 -6.91 -3.30 4.80
C TRP A 81 -5.97 -2.76 3.74
N ASP A 82 -6.56 -2.23 2.68
CA ASP A 82 -5.84 -1.43 1.70
C ASP A 82 -5.42 -0.05 2.26
N ILE A 83 -4.60 0.67 1.50
CA ILE A 83 -4.12 2.02 1.85
C ILE A 83 -5.28 3.00 2.12
N THR A 84 -6.40 2.86 1.40
CA THR A 84 -7.52 3.80 1.51
C THR A 84 -8.28 3.58 2.82
N ALA A 85 -8.64 2.33 3.12
CA ALA A 85 -9.27 1.95 4.38
C ALA A 85 -8.38 2.31 5.57
N THR A 86 -7.09 1.99 5.50
CA THR A 86 -6.13 2.29 6.56
C THR A 86 -5.99 3.80 6.79
N ASN A 87 -5.94 4.61 5.71
CA ASN A 87 -5.86 6.07 5.84
C ASN A 87 -7.13 6.65 6.49
N ILE A 88 -8.32 6.18 6.09
CA ILE A 88 -9.58 6.59 6.71
C ILE A 88 -9.59 6.24 8.20
N ALA A 89 -9.20 5.01 8.55
CA ALA A 89 -9.10 4.57 9.93
C ALA A 89 -8.16 5.46 10.76
N ILE A 90 -6.98 5.78 10.22
CA ILE A 90 -6.04 6.71 10.86
C ILE A 90 -6.70 8.08 11.06
N GLN A 91 -7.30 8.68 10.04
CA GLN A 91 -7.91 10.01 10.14
C GLN A 91 -9.00 10.08 11.21
N VAL A 92 -9.85 9.05 11.28
CA VAL A 92 -10.92 8.93 12.29
C VAL A 92 -10.32 8.93 13.69
N VAL A 93 -9.40 8.01 13.97
CA VAL A 93 -8.76 7.90 15.29
C VAL A 93 -8.02 9.19 15.66
N SER A 94 -7.39 9.83 14.67
CA SER A 94 -6.64 11.07 14.86
C SER A 94 -7.52 12.23 15.30
N LYS A 95 -8.72 12.33 14.72
CA LYS A 95 -9.70 13.34 15.10
C LYS A 95 -10.13 13.13 16.55
N GLU A 96 -10.39 11.88 16.94
CA GLU A 96 -10.80 11.54 18.30
C GLU A 96 -9.69 11.81 19.33
N ILE A 97 -8.44 11.46 19.03
CA ILE A 97 -7.29 11.82 19.88
C ILE A 97 -7.23 13.33 20.12
N LYS A 98 -7.41 14.15 19.07
CA LYS A 98 -7.43 15.61 19.19
C LYS A 98 -8.58 16.11 20.06
N ILE A 99 -9.78 15.51 19.94
CA ILE A 99 -10.95 15.85 20.75
C ILE A 99 -10.69 15.56 22.24
N LEU A 100 -10.00 14.45 22.53
CA LEU A 100 -9.62 14.05 23.89
C LEU A 100 -8.37 14.79 24.43
N GLY A 101 -7.88 15.82 23.73
CA GLY A 101 -6.74 16.63 24.15
C GLY A 101 -5.37 15.99 23.91
N GLY A 102 -5.30 14.90 23.15
CA GLY A 102 -4.04 14.29 22.71
C GLY A 102 -3.41 15.03 21.53
N ASN A 103 -2.08 14.92 21.41
CA ASN A 103 -1.33 15.50 20.31
C ASN A 103 -1.07 14.48 19.20
N ASN A 104 -1.30 14.88 17.95
CA ASN A 104 -0.88 14.14 16.77
C ASN A 104 0.31 14.81 16.10
N ASN A 105 1.10 14.02 15.37
CA ASN A 105 2.19 14.53 14.57
C ASN A 105 1.67 15.08 13.23
N ASN A 106 1.55 16.41 13.13
CA ASN A 106 1.08 17.08 11.90
C ASN A 106 1.95 16.77 10.67
N LYS A 107 3.25 16.52 10.86
CA LYS A 107 4.17 16.13 9.77
C LYS A 107 3.84 14.73 9.26
N GLU A 108 3.59 13.79 10.17
CA GLU A 108 3.15 12.43 9.82
C GLU A 108 1.81 12.45 9.08
N ASP A 109 0.84 13.27 9.53
CA ASP A 109 -0.44 13.48 8.83
C ASP A 109 -0.25 13.96 7.39
N SER A 110 0.72 14.86 7.16
CA SER A 110 1.05 15.33 5.83
C SER A 110 1.62 14.21 4.96
N ASN A 111 2.53 13.39 5.51
CA ASN A 111 3.15 12.28 4.78
C ASN A 111 2.12 11.18 4.44
N ILE A 112 1.17 10.91 5.34
CA ILE A 112 0.05 9.98 5.10
C ILE A 112 -0.81 10.46 3.92
N LYS A 113 -1.06 11.77 3.83
CA LYS A 113 -1.78 12.36 2.69
C LYS A 113 -0.97 12.26 1.40
N SER A 114 0.34 12.50 1.45
CA SER A 114 1.23 12.33 0.28
C SER A 114 1.21 10.89 -0.24
N LEU A 115 1.28 9.89 0.63
CA LEU A 115 1.21 8.48 0.21
C LEU A 115 -0.12 8.13 -0.46
N ARG A 116 -1.25 8.63 0.08
CA ARG A 116 -2.56 8.44 -0.55
C ARG A 116 -2.65 9.13 -1.90
N LYS A 117 -2.09 10.32 -2.04
CA LYS A 117 -2.04 11.04 -3.31
C LYS A 117 -1.24 10.24 -4.35
N ALA A 118 -0.03 9.82 -4.00
CA ALA A 118 0.81 8.98 -4.87
C ALA A 118 0.09 7.68 -5.27
N ARG A 119 -0.51 6.96 -4.31
CA ARG A 119 -1.32 5.77 -4.60
C ARG A 119 -2.41 6.09 -5.62
N ASN A 120 -3.17 7.16 -5.40
CA ASN A 120 -4.26 7.51 -6.28
C ASN A 120 -3.77 7.87 -7.68
N GLU A 121 -2.67 8.59 -7.81
CA GLU A 121 -2.05 8.91 -9.10
C GLU A 121 -1.62 7.63 -9.83
N ILE A 122 -0.93 6.71 -9.14
CA ILE A 122 -0.49 5.43 -9.70
C ILE A 122 -1.68 4.55 -10.13
N THR A 123 -2.75 4.47 -9.33
CA THR A 123 -3.87 3.56 -9.61
C THR A 123 -4.95 4.16 -10.53
N HIS A 124 -5.16 5.47 -10.53
CA HIS A 124 -6.26 6.12 -11.28
C HIS A 124 -5.81 6.79 -12.57
N ASN A 125 -4.54 7.16 -12.74
CA ASN A 125 -4.06 7.73 -14.01
C ASN A 125 -4.00 6.69 -15.15
N GLY A 126 -4.38 5.42 -14.89
CA GLY A 126 -4.45 4.36 -15.90
C GLY A 126 -3.09 3.96 -16.49
N LYS A 127 -1.99 4.46 -15.90
CA LYS A 127 -0.63 4.21 -16.36
C LYS A 127 -0.13 2.90 -15.76
N PHE A 128 -0.37 1.82 -16.50
CA PHE A 128 0.10 0.46 -16.16
C PHE A 128 1.51 0.14 -16.65
N GLU A 129 2.16 1.13 -17.29
CA GLU A 129 3.47 1.01 -17.92
C GLU A 129 4.31 2.23 -17.56
N PHE A 130 5.45 2.00 -16.91
CA PHE A 130 6.43 3.04 -16.59
C PHE A 130 7.70 2.78 -17.39
N SER A 131 8.16 3.76 -18.17
CA SER A 131 9.52 3.69 -18.73
C SER A 131 10.57 3.59 -17.61
N ASP A 132 11.80 3.22 -17.94
CA ASP A 132 12.85 3.14 -16.91
C ASP A 132 13.13 4.49 -16.22
N GLU A 133 13.03 5.60 -16.97
CA GLU A 133 13.17 6.96 -16.43
C GLU A 133 12.02 7.31 -15.49
N GLU A 134 10.77 7.08 -15.93
CA GLU A 134 9.57 7.35 -15.14
C GLU A 134 9.51 6.47 -13.88
N PHE A 135 9.97 5.23 -14.00
CA PHE A 135 10.09 4.31 -12.87
C PHE A 135 11.06 4.84 -11.82
N LEU A 136 12.24 5.32 -12.22
CA LEU A 136 13.22 5.83 -11.29
C LEU A 136 12.68 7.05 -10.54
N GLU A 137 12.06 7.98 -11.25
CA GLU A 137 11.43 9.16 -10.66
C GLU A 137 10.31 8.78 -9.68
N GLU A 138 9.36 7.95 -10.12
CA GLU A 138 8.24 7.54 -9.28
C GLU A 138 8.70 6.72 -8.07
N TRP A 139 9.69 5.85 -8.26
CA TRP A 139 10.29 5.08 -7.16
C TRP A 139 10.90 6.00 -6.12
N ASP A 140 11.73 6.96 -6.53
CA ASP A 140 12.46 7.82 -5.59
C ASP A 140 11.50 8.75 -4.84
N ASN A 141 10.47 9.27 -5.52
CA ASN A 141 9.40 10.05 -4.91
C ASN A 141 8.63 9.24 -3.86
N LEU A 142 8.23 8.01 -4.20
CA LEU A 142 7.49 7.16 -3.28
C LEU A 142 8.37 6.67 -2.12
N ALA A 143 9.63 6.34 -2.39
CA ALA A 143 10.60 5.91 -1.38
C ALA A 143 10.80 6.99 -0.31
N ASP A 144 10.98 8.25 -0.72
CA ASP A 144 11.10 9.38 0.21
C ASP A 144 9.85 9.53 1.11
N ILE A 145 8.64 9.35 0.55
CA ILE A 145 7.40 9.37 1.34
C ILE A 145 7.40 8.23 2.37
N VAL A 146 7.77 7.01 1.97
CA VAL A 146 7.77 5.83 2.86
C VAL A 146 8.83 5.95 3.97
N VAL A 147 10.03 6.47 3.66
CA VAL A 147 11.06 6.79 4.67
C VAL A 147 10.55 7.85 5.65
N LYS A 148 9.88 8.91 5.15
CA LYS A 148 9.27 9.95 5.99
C LYS A 148 8.12 9.45 6.87
N LEU A 149 7.55 8.28 6.56
CA LEU A 149 6.59 7.56 7.40
C LEU A 149 7.25 6.62 8.42
N GLY A 150 8.59 6.56 8.46
CA GLY A 150 9.36 5.84 9.46
C GLY A 150 9.91 4.49 9.01
N ASP A 151 9.88 4.18 7.71
CA ASP A 151 10.58 3.00 7.18
C ASP A 151 12.10 3.23 7.07
N ASN A 152 12.86 2.15 6.95
CA ASN A 152 14.31 2.19 6.85
C ASN A 152 14.77 2.46 5.41
N GLU A 153 15.58 3.50 5.23
CA GLU A 153 16.11 3.88 3.91
C GLU A 153 17.02 2.79 3.30
N SER A 154 17.83 2.10 4.11
CA SER A 154 18.70 1.00 3.65
C SER A 154 17.86 -0.14 3.09
N ASP A 155 16.83 -0.56 3.81
CA ASP A 155 15.94 -1.64 3.36
C ASP A 155 15.22 -1.29 2.06
N ILE A 156 14.82 -0.03 1.87
CA ILE A 156 14.20 0.43 0.62
C ILE A 156 15.20 0.41 -0.53
N LYS A 157 16.45 0.81 -0.29
CA LYS A 157 17.53 0.69 -1.29
C LYS A 157 17.81 -0.75 -1.65
N GLU A 158 17.89 -1.65 -0.67
CA GLU A 158 18.08 -3.08 -0.89
C GLU A 158 16.90 -3.68 -1.67
N LEU A 159 15.67 -3.29 -1.34
CA LEU A 159 14.48 -3.69 -2.08
C LEU A 159 14.57 -3.25 -3.55
N LYS A 160 14.93 -1.98 -3.82
CA LYS A 160 15.12 -1.47 -5.20
C LYS A 160 16.09 -2.34 -5.97
N GLN A 161 17.26 -2.60 -5.38
CA GLN A 161 18.31 -3.40 -6.01
C GLN A 161 17.89 -4.85 -6.25
N SER A 162 17.22 -5.48 -5.29
CA SER A 162 16.69 -6.83 -5.42
C SER A 162 15.69 -6.93 -6.57
N LEU A 163 14.75 -6.00 -6.63
CA LEU A 163 13.73 -5.97 -7.68
C LEU A 163 14.30 -5.67 -9.07
N MET A 164 15.33 -4.84 -9.17
CA MET A 164 16.04 -4.60 -10.43
C MET A 164 16.74 -5.86 -10.96
N LYS A 165 17.26 -6.72 -10.07
CA LYS A 165 17.87 -8.01 -10.44
C LYS A 165 16.85 -9.02 -10.94
N ILE A 166 15.63 -9.04 -10.41
CA ILE A 166 14.56 -10.00 -10.76
C ILE A 166 14.07 -9.83 -12.23
N GLY A 167 14.43 -8.74 -12.91
CA GLY A 167 14.15 -8.52 -14.35
C GLY A 167 15.35 -8.77 -15.28
N GLN A 168 16.53 -9.10 -14.75
CA GLN A 168 17.65 -9.56 -15.58
C GLN A 168 17.42 -11.04 -15.87
N ILE A 169 16.66 -11.33 -16.92
CA ILE A 169 16.69 -12.67 -17.53
C ILE A 169 18.16 -12.85 -17.95
N PRO A 170 18.90 -13.84 -17.41
CA PRO A 170 20.22 -14.14 -17.95
C PRO A 170 20.05 -14.40 -19.45
N ASP A 171 21.01 -14.03 -20.29
CA ASP A 171 21.00 -14.37 -21.72
C ASP A 171 21.03 -15.91 -21.87
N ILE A 172 19.86 -16.53 -21.70
CA ILE A 172 19.62 -17.93 -21.96
C ILE A 172 19.40 -18.01 -23.47
N PRO A 173 20.21 -18.78 -24.21
CA PRO A 173 19.98 -18.95 -25.64
C PRO A 173 18.57 -19.48 -25.84
N ILE A 174 17.74 -18.72 -26.56
CA ILE A 174 16.34 -19.05 -26.82
C ILE A 174 16.29 -20.43 -27.50
N PRO A 175 15.71 -21.46 -26.86
CA PRO A 175 15.53 -22.76 -27.51
C PRO A 175 14.43 -22.66 -28.56
N ASP A 176 14.60 -23.39 -29.65
CA ASP A 176 13.71 -23.33 -30.81
C ASP A 176 12.22 -23.58 -30.47
N SER A 177 11.41 -22.56 -30.80
CA SER A 177 10.01 -22.58 -31.26
C SER A 177 8.86 -23.19 -30.42
N ASN A 178 9.07 -23.85 -29.27
CA ASN A 178 7.94 -24.44 -28.50
C ASN A 178 7.53 -23.72 -27.19
N GLU A 179 8.26 -22.68 -26.74
CA GLU A 179 8.03 -22.04 -25.42
C GLU A 179 7.12 -20.81 -25.41
N LYS A 180 6.67 -20.31 -26.58
CA LYS A 180 5.72 -19.16 -26.64
C LYS A 180 4.39 -19.43 -25.90
N SER A 181 4.02 -20.70 -25.76
CA SER A 181 2.83 -21.17 -25.03
C SER A 181 2.92 -20.94 -23.52
N GLU A 182 4.10 -21.13 -22.92
CA GLU A 182 4.28 -20.99 -21.47
C GLU A 182 4.35 -19.51 -21.03
N PHE A 183 4.94 -18.65 -21.85
CA PHE A 183 5.01 -17.22 -21.56
C PHE A 183 3.62 -16.56 -21.57
N VAL A 184 2.73 -16.98 -22.48
CA VAL A 184 1.33 -16.52 -22.51
C VAL A 184 0.55 -17.03 -21.30
N LYS A 185 0.82 -18.25 -20.82
CA LYS A 185 0.22 -18.80 -19.60
C LYS A 185 0.66 -18.03 -18.36
N LEU A 186 1.95 -17.72 -18.22
CA LEU A 186 2.47 -16.90 -17.10
C LEU A 186 1.88 -15.48 -17.10
N LYS A 187 1.74 -14.85 -18.28
CA LYS A 187 1.11 -13.52 -18.42
C LYS A 187 -0.39 -13.55 -18.05
N THR A 188 -1.06 -14.66 -18.34
CA THR A 188 -2.48 -14.89 -17.98
C THR A 188 -2.63 -15.19 -16.49
N MET A 189 -1.72 -15.96 -15.91
CA MET A 189 -1.68 -16.25 -14.47
C MET A 189 -1.37 -14.99 -13.66
N ALA A 190 -0.41 -14.16 -14.07
CA ALA A 190 -0.15 -12.88 -13.43
C ALA A 190 -1.38 -11.97 -13.50
N LYS A 191 -2.01 -11.83 -14.69
CA LYS A 191 -3.28 -11.08 -14.81
C LYS A 191 -4.40 -11.61 -13.93
N ASN A 192 -4.48 -12.92 -13.72
CA ASN A 192 -5.49 -13.54 -12.86
C ASN A 192 -5.14 -13.39 -11.37
N VAL A 193 -3.87 -13.46 -10.97
CA VAL A 193 -3.42 -13.17 -9.60
C VAL A 193 -3.69 -11.71 -9.26
N PHE A 194 -3.49 -10.77 -10.19
CA PHE A 194 -3.83 -9.35 -9.98
C PHE A 194 -5.33 -9.03 -10.11
N LYS A 195 -6.12 -9.85 -10.83
CA LYS A 195 -7.59 -9.76 -10.81
C LYS A 195 -8.23 -10.37 -9.57
N VAL A 196 -7.56 -11.33 -8.94
CA VAL A 196 -8.06 -12.08 -7.77
C VAL A 196 -7.44 -11.55 -6.46
N GLY A 197 -6.46 -10.64 -6.53
CA GLY A 197 -5.63 -10.25 -5.38
C GLY A 197 -5.45 -8.75 -5.17
N ILE A 198 -6.45 -7.93 -5.48
CA ILE A 198 -6.62 -6.65 -4.77
C ILE A 198 -7.55 -6.95 -3.58
N PHE A 199 -6.94 -7.38 -2.47
CA PHE A 199 -7.55 -7.37 -1.15
C PHE A 199 -6.75 -6.41 -0.29
#